data_AF-A0A1Y6GDW8-F1
#
_entry.id   AF-A0A1Y6GDW8-F1
#
_cell.length_a   1.000
_cell.length_b   1.000
_cell.length_c   1.000
_cell.angle_alpha   90.00
_cell.angle_beta   90.00
_cell.angle_gamma   90.00
#
_symmetry.space_group_name_H-M   'P 1'
#
loop_
_entity.id
_entity.type
_entity.pdbx_description
1 polymer ?
#
loop_
_entity_poly.entity_id
_entity_poly.type
_entity_poly.pdbx_seq_one_letter_code
_entity_poly.pdbx_strand_id
1 'polypeptide(L)' 'MEKEKIQPHCMVCKEPFRKDDIVQTDTMFTQIQHAKCFIYKDEFIKDTGTYEEIVYKYPRYKKSFIVK' A
#
# COMPACT_ATOMS: atom_id res chain seq x y z
N MET A 1 6.36 26.01 5.74
CA MET A 1 6.52 25.00 4.67
C MET A 1 5.53 23.89 4.96
N GLU A 2 4.33 23.96 4.38
CA GLU A 2 3.42 22.81 4.40
C GLU A 2 4.11 21.69 3.63
N LYS A 3 4.40 20.57 4.29
CA LYS A 3 4.86 19.37 3.59
C LYS A 3 3.72 18.97 2.67
N GLU A 4 3.94 18.98 1.35
CA GLU A 4 2.99 18.45 0.39
C GLU A 4 2.59 17.04 0.84
N LYS A 5 1.30 16.86 1.10
CA LYS A 5 0.75 15.56 1.51
C LYS A 5 0.84 14.63 0.31
N ILE A 6 1.89 13.82 0.22
CA ILE A 6 2.00 12.80 -0.83
C ILE A 6 0.93 11.74 -0.54
N GLN A 7 -0.12 11.71 -1.36
CA GLN A 7 -1.11 10.64 -1.32
C GLN A 7 -0.44 9.34 -1.79
N PRO A 8 -0.41 8.29 -0.96
CA PRO A 8 0.16 7.02 -1.39
C PRO A 8 -0.64 6.43 -2.55
N HIS A 9 0.08 5.89 -3.52
CA HIS A 9 -0.47 5.35 -4.76
C HIS A 9 0.20 4.03 -5.10
N CYS A 10 -0.48 3.22 -5.89
CA CYS A 10 0.10 1.99 -6.42
C CYS A 10 1.14 2.33 -7.48
N MET A 11 2.35 1.78 -7.34
CA MET A 11 3.43 2.01 -8.30
C MET A 11 3.16 1.40 -9.69
N VAL A 12 2.20 0.48 -9.79
CA VAL A 12 1.85 -0.22 -11.03
C VAL A 12 0.81 0.58 -11.83
N CYS A 13 -0.38 0.82 -11.28
CA CYS A 13 -1.44 1.56 -11.99
C CYS A 13 -1.38 3.08 -11.78
N LYS A 14 -0.53 3.57 -10.86
CA LYS A 14 -0.41 4.99 -10.47
C LYS A 14 -1.67 5.58 -9.85
N GLU A 15 -2.69 4.76 -9.57
CA GLU A 15 -3.89 5.19 -8.87
C GLU A 15 -3.61 5.35 -7.36
N PRO A 16 -4.16 6.40 -6.72
CA PRO A 16 -4.07 6.56 -5.27
C PRO A 16 -4.78 5.41 -4.54
N PHE A 17 -4.25 5.01 -3.40
CA PHE A 17 -4.91 4.03 -2.54
C PHE A 17 -6.10 4.66 -1.80
N ARG A 18 -7.23 3.96 -1.83
CA ARG A 18 -8.40 4.21 -0.98
C ARG A 18 -8.36 3.28 0.22
N LYS A 19 -9.04 3.64 1.31
CA LYS A 19 -9.03 2.87 2.57
C LYS A 19 -9.54 1.44 2.39
N ASP A 20 -10.55 1.29 1.55
CA ASP A 20 -11.27 0.06 1.21
C ASP A 20 -10.65 -0.72 0.04
N ASP A 21 -9.61 -0.18 -0.60
CA ASP A 21 -8.91 -0.90 -1.66
C ASP A 21 -8.28 -2.18 -1.11
N ILE A 22 -8.51 -3.30 -1.78
CA ILE A 22 -7.81 -4.54 -1.48
C ILE A 22 -6.39 -4.44 -2.03
N VAL A 23 -5.42 -4.57 -1.14
CA VAL A 23 -4.00 -4.45 -1.44
C VAL A 23 -3.23 -5.68 -0.98
N GLN A 24 -2.08 -5.87 -1.60
CA GLN A 24 -1.12 -6.91 -1.26
C GLN A 24 0.22 -6.26 -0.92
N THR A 25 0.90 -6.84 0.07
CA THR A 25 2.29 -6.53 0.37
C THR A 25 3.18 -7.68 -0.08
N ASP A 26 4.34 -7.36 -0.64
CA ASP A 26 5.30 -8.38 -1.03
C ASP A 26 6.39 -8.60 0.04
N THR A 27 7.04 -9.76 -0.01
CA THR A 27 8.15 -10.12 0.90
C THR A 27 9.51 -9.57 0.49
N MET A 28 9.70 -9.15 -0.78
CA MET A 28 11.02 -8.80 -1.35
C MET A 28 11.38 -7.31 -1.20
N PHE A 29 10.50 -6.45 -1.67
CA PHE A 29 10.63 -4.99 -1.76
C PHE A 29 9.78 -4.26 -0.73
N THR A 30 8.91 -4.97 -0.01
CA THR A 30 8.01 -4.39 0.99
C THR A 30 7.17 -3.24 0.41
N GLN A 31 6.66 -3.42 -0.81
CA GLN A 31 5.77 -2.48 -1.46
C GLN A 31 4.32 -2.86 -1.18
N ILE A 32 3.44 -1.86 -1.21
CA ILE A 32 1.99 -2.07 -1.28
C ILE A 32 1.57 -1.91 -2.73
N GLN A 33 0.76 -2.84 -3.22
CA GLN A 33 0.15 -2.78 -4.55
C GLN A 33 -1.33 -3.13 -4.44
N HIS A 34 -2.18 -2.63 -5.35
CA HIS A 34 -3.54 -3.19 -5.45
C HIS A 34 -3.45 -4.68 -5.74
N ALA A 35 -4.35 -5.49 -5.16
CA ALA A 35 -4.37 -6.93 -5.41
C ALA A 35 -4.51 -7.25 -6.92
N LYS A 36 -5.30 -6.44 -7.65
CA LYS A 36 -5.42 -6.54 -9.13
C LYS A 36 -4.13 -6.23 -9.90
N CYS A 37 -3.19 -5.53 -9.26
CA CYS A 37 -1.94 -5.07 -9.87
C CYS A 37 -0.75 -5.94 -9.50
N PHE A 38 -0.93 -6.93 -8.62
CA PHE A 38 0.15 -7.80 -8.19
C PHE A 38 0.47 -8.82 -9.29
N ILE A 39 1.67 -8.70 -9.87
CA ILE A 39 2.12 -9.55 -10.99
C ILE A 39 3.07 -10.68 -10.56
N TYR A 40 3.48 -10.68 -9.29
CA TYR A 40 4.36 -11.70 -8.75
C TYR A 40 3.56 -12.96 -8.40
N LYS A 41 4.27 -14.08 -8.27
CA LYS A 41 3.66 -15.33 -7.79
C LYS A 41 3.14 -15.17 -6.37
N ASP A 42 2.07 -15.90 -6.05
CA ASP A 42 1.41 -15.85 -4.74
C ASP A 42 2.35 -16.17 -3.56
N GLU A 43 3.39 -16.97 -3.80
CA GLU A 43 4.44 -17.30 -2.82
C GLU A 43 5.20 -16.06 -2.30
N PHE A 44 5.16 -14.95 -3.04
CA PHE A 44 5.78 -13.68 -2.66
C PHE A 44 4.82 -12.73 -1.94
N ILE A 45 3.54 -13.09 -1.83
CA ILE A 45 2.56 -12.31 -1.05
C ILE A 45 2.86 -12.50 0.43
N LYS A 46 3.20 -11.40 1.09
CA LYS A 46 3.41 -11.35 2.53
C LYS A 46 2.11 -11.24 3.29
N ASP A 47 1.21 -10.38 2.82
CA ASP A 47 -0.06 -10.09 3.47
C ASP A 47 -1.05 -9.49 2.47
N THR A 48 -2.35 -9.70 2.71
CA THR A 48 -3.46 -9.17 1.92
C THR A 48 -4.54 -8.64 2.84
N GLY A 49 -5.12 -7.51 2.49
CA GLY A 49 -6.24 -6.93 3.24
C GLY A 49 -6.71 -5.63 2.60
N THR A 50 -7.63 -4.94 3.26
CA THR A 50 -7.91 -3.55 2.91
C THR A 50 -6.67 -2.71 3.17
N TYR A 51 -6.55 -1.63 2.42
CA TYR A 51 -5.45 -0.72 2.56
C TYR A 51 -5.33 -0.16 3.99
N GLU A 52 -6.46 0.20 4.61
CA GLU A 52 -6.52 0.69 5.99
C GLU A 52 -5.97 -0.34 7.00
N GLU A 53 -6.36 -1.61 6.86
CA GLU A 53 -5.85 -2.68 7.73
C GLU A 53 -4.34 -2.86 7.59
N ILE A 54 -3.83 -2.88 6.35
CA ILE A 54 -2.41 -3.08 6.06
C ILE A 54 -1.57 -1.92 6.61
N VAL A 55 -1.99 -0.67 6.42
CA VAL A 55 -1.23 0.48 6.96
C VAL A 55 -1.29 0.55 8.48
N TYR A 56 -2.38 0.09 9.10
CA TYR A 56 -2.49 0.03 10.56
C TYR A 56 -1.63 -1.09 11.16
N LYS A 57 -1.59 -2.25 10.49
CA LYS A 57 -0.79 -3.42 10.88
C LYS A 57 0.72 -3.18 10.72
N TYR A 58 1.12 -2.39 9.73
CA TYR A 58 2.53 -2.12 9.44
C TYR A 58 2.86 -0.62 9.58
N PRO A 59 3.41 -0.19 10.74
CA PRO A 59 3.72 1.21 11.03
C PRO A 59 4.66 1.89 10.02
N ARG A 60 5.44 1.11 9.26
CA ARG A 60 6.30 1.62 8.19
C ARG A 60 5.49 2.30 7.08
N TYR A 61 4.33 1.76 6.72
CA TYR A 61 3.44 2.39 5.75
C TYR A 61 2.65 3.55 6.37
N LYS A 62 2.29 3.43 7.67
CA LYS A 62 1.63 4.49 8.42
C LYS A 62 2.42 5.80 8.50
N LYS A 63 3.76 5.75 8.57
CA LYS A 63 4.60 6.97 8.60
C LYS A 63 4.52 7.79 7.31
N SER A 64 4.15 7.18 6.20
CA SER A 64 3.89 7.87 4.92
C SER A 64 2.49 8.47 4.85
N PHE A 65 1.64 8.27 5.87
CA PHE A 65 0.33 8.90 6.02
C PHE A 65 0.41 10.15 6.89
N ILE A 66 0.41 11.33 6.25
CA ILE A 66 -0.09 12.55 6.86
C ILE A 66 -1.26 13.02 6.01
N VAL A 67 -2.42 12.39 6.19
CA VAL A 67 -3.69 12.90 5.66
C VAL A 67 -4.53 13.30 6.86
N LYS A 68 -4.45 14.60 7.19
CA LYS A 68 -5.45 15.33 7.99
C LYS A 68 -6.75 15.39 7.19
#